data_AF-A0A6I4ZIQ0-F1
#
_entry.id   AF-A0A6I4ZIQ0-F1
#
_cell.length_a   1.000
_cell.length_b   1.000
_cell.length_c   1.000
_cell.angle_alpha   90.00
_cell.angle_beta   90.00
_cell.angle_gamma   90.00
#
_symmetry.space_group_name_H-M   'P 1'
#
loop_
_entity.id
_entity.type
_entity.pdbx_description
1 polymer ?
#
loop_
_entity_poly.entity_id
_entity_poly.type
_entity_poly.pdbx_seq_one_letter_code
_entity_poly.pdbx_strand_id
1 'polypeptide(L)'
;MTNDAADAQRLEDEVGHPGQRWDDLLARVRGDAALQTFGAIAEEWLGLMWCLDRYRSAEVAPLGMGNPNASAANRLSGIYRYKGNWFATILAELLKNATGQEIRPRQEVQGFSQTHQIDIAWPAREDDPLVCAEAKVTGGPAYGSTRARGALSDWSNRRKELKFAATDLKLGRRKHDTQIDSWGFWRRSAPPATYILWGARLRPDDRIERVTRQVERVVGTYLDGGGIVAWRTSSDGAGYDAVPLPADAQSLSLDEALREIKTRINRQAAPGQPPPPPQA
;
A
#
# COMPACT_ATOMS: atom_id res chain seq x y z
N MET A 1 -31.42 16.61 -15.85
CA MET A 1 -30.27 15.87 -15.30
C MET A 1 -30.76 14.47 -14.94
N THR A 2 -30.03 13.42 -15.29
CA THR A 2 -30.35 12.06 -14.83
C THR A 2 -30.21 12.00 -13.30
N ASN A 3 -30.97 11.13 -12.62
CA ASN A 3 -30.89 10.96 -11.16
C ASN A 3 -29.44 10.76 -10.69
N ASP A 4 -28.65 9.99 -11.45
CA ASP A 4 -27.24 9.72 -11.18
C ASP A 4 -26.36 10.97 -11.08
N ALA A 5 -26.62 12.01 -11.89
CA ALA A 5 -25.81 13.24 -11.86
C ALA A 5 -26.14 14.09 -10.63
N ALA A 6 -27.41 14.15 -10.24
CA ALA A 6 -27.84 14.84 -9.02
C ALA A 6 -27.32 14.11 -7.77
N ASP A 7 -27.35 12.78 -7.76
CA ASP A 7 -26.81 11.96 -6.66
C ASP A 7 -25.28 12.09 -6.56
N ALA A 8 -24.57 12.15 -7.69
CA ALA A 8 -23.13 12.37 -7.70
C ALA A 8 -22.75 13.75 -7.16
N GLN A 9 -23.48 14.80 -7.57
CA GLN A 9 -23.27 16.15 -7.04
C GLN A 9 -23.56 16.22 -5.54
N ARG A 10 -24.67 15.62 -5.08
CA ARG A 10 -25.02 15.58 -3.65
C ARG A 10 -23.92 14.89 -2.82
N LEU A 11 -23.36 13.78 -3.31
CA LEU A 11 -22.24 13.11 -2.65
C LEU A 11 -20.97 13.95 -2.69
N GLU A 12 -20.72 14.65 -3.78
CA GLU A 12 -19.57 15.55 -3.89
C GLU A 12 -19.66 16.69 -2.88
N ASP A 13 -20.83 17.26 -2.68
CA ASP A 13 -21.07 18.29 -1.67
C ASP A 13 -20.91 17.72 -0.23
N GLU A 14 -21.31 16.46 -0.01
CA GLU A 14 -21.23 15.78 1.30
C GLU A 14 -19.80 15.37 1.69
N VAL A 15 -19.07 14.75 0.77
CA VAL A 15 -17.79 14.09 1.06
C VAL A 15 -16.63 14.53 0.16
N GLY A 16 -16.86 15.46 -0.76
CA GLY A 16 -15.87 15.93 -1.74
C GLY A 16 -15.69 14.98 -2.93
N HIS A 17 -14.91 15.43 -3.91
CA HIS A 17 -14.57 14.62 -5.08
C HIS A 17 -13.31 13.78 -4.83
N PRO A 18 -13.33 12.44 -5.03
CA PRO A 18 -12.19 11.59 -4.68
C PRO A 18 -10.95 11.85 -5.54
N GLY A 19 -11.13 12.26 -6.81
CA GLY A 19 -10.01 12.68 -7.66
C GLY A 19 -9.32 13.93 -7.13
N GLN A 20 -10.09 14.94 -6.70
CA GLN A 20 -9.53 16.18 -6.17
C GLN A 20 -8.79 15.93 -4.86
N ARG A 21 -9.41 15.18 -3.94
CA ARG A 21 -8.77 14.80 -2.67
C ARG A 21 -7.45 14.04 -2.87
N TRP A 22 -7.42 13.16 -3.86
CA TRP A 22 -6.19 12.45 -4.23
C TRP A 22 -5.12 13.40 -4.77
N ASP A 23 -5.49 14.28 -5.70
CA ASP A 23 -4.57 15.23 -6.31
C ASP A 23 -4.01 16.23 -5.28
N ASP A 24 -4.85 16.75 -4.38
CA ASP A 24 -4.45 17.65 -3.29
C ASP A 24 -3.47 16.97 -2.32
N LEU A 25 -3.79 15.74 -1.91
CA LEU A 25 -2.92 14.97 -1.02
C LEU A 25 -1.57 14.68 -1.68
N LEU A 26 -1.57 14.24 -2.94
CA LEU A 26 -0.35 13.96 -3.68
C LEU A 26 0.48 15.21 -3.92
N ALA A 27 -0.17 16.33 -4.26
CA ALA A 27 0.50 17.62 -4.45
C ALA A 27 1.16 18.10 -3.16
N ARG A 28 0.50 17.96 -2.02
CA ARG A 28 1.09 18.29 -0.71
C ARG A 28 2.30 17.42 -0.40
N VAL A 29 2.21 16.09 -0.56
CA VAL A 29 3.34 15.18 -0.31
C VAL A 29 4.52 15.52 -1.20
N ARG A 30 4.29 15.82 -2.49
CA ARG A 30 5.37 16.21 -3.42
C ARG A 30 5.93 17.60 -3.19
N GLY A 31 5.12 18.52 -2.68
CA GLY A 31 5.48 19.92 -2.45
C GLY A 31 6.25 20.17 -1.16
N ASP A 32 6.19 19.25 -0.20
CA ASP A 32 6.84 19.39 1.10
C ASP A 32 7.80 18.21 1.38
N ALA A 33 9.10 18.44 1.16
CA ALA A 33 10.15 17.46 1.42
C ALA A 33 10.31 17.09 2.91
N ALA A 34 9.74 17.88 3.83
CA ALA A 34 9.71 17.54 5.26
C ALA A 34 8.64 16.49 5.60
N LEU A 35 7.66 16.27 4.71
CA LEU A 35 6.68 15.18 4.85
C LEU A 35 7.33 13.84 4.50
N GLN A 36 7.75 13.13 5.54
CA GLN A 36 8.47 11.85 5.44
C GLN A 36 7.77 10.70 6.17
N THR A 37 6.66 10.97 6.86
CA THR A 37 5.90 9.99 7.64
C THR A 37 4.48 9.92 7.12
N PHE A 38 3.89 8.74 7.20
CA PHE A 38 2.49 8.53 6.91
C PHE A 38 1.61 9.17 7.98
N GLY A 39 2.03 9.14 9.26
CA GLY A 39 1.29 9.80 10.35
C GLY A 39 0.96 11.27 10.07
N ALA A 40 1.85 11.99 9.38
CA ALA A 40 1.65 13.41 9.02
C ALA A 40 0.58 13.67 7.95
N ILE A 41 0.09 12.62 7.28
CA ILE A 41 -0.94 12.68 6.23
C ILE A 41 -2.11 11.72 6.50
N ALA A 42 -2.16 11.13 7.69
CA ALA A 42 -3.09 10.05 8.00
C ALA A 42 -4.54 10.54 7.92
N GLU A 43 -4.83 11.75 8.40
CA GLU A 43 -6.18 12.33 8.38
C GLU A 43 -6.69 12.51 6.94
N GLU A 44 -5.88 13.08 6.05
CA GLU A 44 -6.22 13.31 4.65
C GLU A 44 -6.40 12.00 3.89
N TRP A 45 -5.54 11.01 4.17
CA TRP A 45 -5.68 9.66 3.64
C TRP A 45 -7.01 9.03 4.07
N LEU A 46 -7.36 9.14 5.36
CA LEU A 46 -8.62 8.60 5.88
C LEU A 46 -9.84 9.34 5.30
N GLY A 47 -9.75 10.66 5.12
CA GLY A 47 -10.76 11.43 4.41
C GLY A 47 -10.95 10.99 2.96
N LEU A 48 -9.86 10.69 2.24
CA LEU A 48 -9.92 10.12 0.88
C LEU A 48 -10.55 8.73 0.86
N MET A 49 -10.19 7.85 1.80
CA MET A 49 -10.79 6.52 1.91
C MET A 49 -12.27 6.58 2.24
N TRP A 50 -12.67 7.50 3.14
CA TRP A 50 -14.07 7.75 3.46
C TRP A 50 -14.84 8.20 2.22
N CYS A 51 -14.34 9.21 1.53
CA CYS A 51 -14.89 9.70 0.28
C CYS A 51 -15.13 8.56 -0.72
N LEU A 52 -14.11 7.76 -1.03
CA LEU A 52 -14.22 6.62 -1.94
C LEU A 52 -15.27 5.59 -1.48
N ASP A 53 -15.29 5.26 -0.20
CA ASP A 53 -16.21 4.28 0.37
C ASP A 53 -17.67 4.77 0.32
N ARG A 54 -17.91 6.08 0.45
CA ARG A 54 -19.24 6.68 0.37
C ARG A 54 -19.82 6.62 -1.04
N TYR A 55 -19.03 6.96 -2.06
CA TYR A 55 -19.42 6.72 -3.46
C TYR A 55 -19.65 5.23 -3.72
N ARG A 56 -18.80 4.34 -3.17
CA ARG A 56 -18.96 2.90 -3.33
C ARG A 56 -20.27 2.39 -2.74
N SER A 57 -20.59 2.77 -1.51
CA SER A 57 -21.81 2.35 -0.81
C SER A 57 -23.08 2.91 -1.44
N ALA A 58 -23.03 4.13 -1.97
CA ALA A 58 -24.16 4.73 -2.68
C ALA A 58 -24.33 4.18 -4.10
N GLU A 59 -23.38 3.39 -4.61
CA GLU A 59 -23.37 2.87 -5.98
C GLU A 59 -23.35 3.96 -7.06
N VAL A 60 -22.81 5.14 -6.71
CA VAL A 60 -22.70 6.30 -7.60
C VAL A 60 -21.25 6.46 -8.04
N ALA A 61 -21.02 6.62 -9.34
CA ALA A 61 -19.70 6.92 -9.86
C ALA A 61 -19.42 8.45 -9.76
N PRO A 62 -18.26 8.88 -9.25
CA PRO A 62 -17.85 10.28 -9.28
C PRO A 62 -17.87 10.86 -10.70
N LEU A 63 -18.27 12.13 -10.83
CA LEU A 63 -18.33 12.82 -12.13
C LEU A 63 -16.93 12.91 -12.74
N GLY A 64 -16.82 12.75 -14.06
CA GLY A 64 -15.53 12.86 -14.77
C GLY A 64 -14.47 11.79 -14.46
N MET A 65 -14.72 10.84 -13.54
CA MET A 65 -13.75 9.80 -13.20
C MET A 65 -13.99 8.45 -13.90
N GLY A 66 -12.90 7.74 -14.19
CA GLY A 66 -12.92 6.43 -14.83
C GLY A 66 -13.20 6.51 -16.34
N ASN A 67 -13.34 5.36 -17.00
CA ASN A 67 -13.61 5.31 -18.43
C ASN A 67 -15.06 5.77 -18.73
N PRO A 68 -15.28 6.88 -19.47
CA PRO A 68 -16.63 7.39 -19.75
C PRO A 68 -17.49 6.42 -20.58
N ASN A 69 -16.86 5.49 -21.30
CA ASN A 69 -17.54 4.48 -22.11
C ASN A 69 -17.95 3.23 -21.31
N ALA A 70 -17.56 3.12 -20.04
CA ALA A 70 -17.95 2.01 -19.16
C ALA A 70 -19.24 2.35 -18.39
N SER A 71 -20.02 1.31 -18.05
CA SER A 71 -21.20 1.47 -17.18
C SER A 71 -20.82 2.07 -15.82
N ALA A 72 -21.75 2.76 -15.15
CA ALA A 72 -21.51 3.37 -13.83
C ALA A 72 -20.92 2.37 -12.81
N ALA A 73 -21.47 1.15 -12.76
CA ALA A 73 -20.97 0.09 -11.89
C ALA A 73 -19.52 -0.32 -12.23
N ASN A 74 -19.17 -0.45 -13.52
CA ASN A 74 -17.81 -0.78 -13.96
C ASN A 74 -16.84 0.38 -13.72
N ARG A 75 -17.26 1.63 -13.96
CA ARG A 75 -16.49 2.83 -13.62
C ARG A 75 -16.19 2.88 -12.14
N LEU A 76 -17.20 2.74 -11.28
CA LEU A 76 -17.05 2.75 -9.83
C LEU A 76 -16.15 1.60 -9.34
N SER A 77 -16.29 0.40 -9.91
CA SER A 77 -15.41 -0.74 -9.61
C SER A 77 -13.95 -0.46 -9.98
N GLY A 78 -13.72 0.14 -11.15
CA GLY A 78 -12.40 0.57 -11.60
C GLY A 78 -11.80 1.65 -10.70
N ILE A 79 -12.57 2.70 -10.39
CA ILE A 79 -12.19 3.79 -9.48
C ILE A 79 -11.77 3.22 -8.11
N TYR A 80 -12.60 2.35 -7.55
CA TYR A 80 -12.36 1.77 -6.23
C TYR A 80 -11.11 0.88 -6.17
N ARG A 81 -10.70 0.26 -7.28
CA ARG A 81 -9.46 -0.52 -7.36
C ARG A 81 -8.20 0.35 -7.31
N TYR A 82 -8.28 1.64 -7.67
CA TYR A 82 -7.11 2.53 -7.63
C TYR A 82 -6.61 2.83 -6.21
N LYS A 83 -7.40 2.60 -5.16
CA LYS A 83 -6.96 2.87 -3.77
C LYS A 83 -5.65 2.17 -3.40
N GLY A 84 -5.41 0.97 -3.93
CA GLY A 84 -4.13 0.27 -3.75
C GLY A 84 -2.97 1.00 -4.45
N ASN A 85 -3.19 1.44 -5.68
CA ASN A 85 -2.21 2.21 -6.45
C ASN A 85 -1.92 3.56 -5.78
N TRP A 86 -2.95 4.27 -5.34
CA TRP A 86 -2.83 5.54 -4.61
C TRP A 86 -2.02 5.38 -3.32
N PHE A 87 -2.27 4.31 -2.57
CA PHE A 87 -1.49 3.99 -1.38
C PHE A 87 -0.02 3.74 -1.72
N ALA A 88 0.26 2.87 -2.70
CA ALA A 88 1.62 2.60 -3.16
C ALA A 88 2.36 3.87 -3.61
N THR A 89 1.67 4.74 -4.37
CA THR A 89 2.22 6.01 -4.85
C THR A 89 2.57 6.95 -3.70
N ILE A 90 1.68 7.15 -2.72
CA ILE A 90 1.99 8.01 -1.57
C ILE A 90 3.18 7.48 -0.79
N LEU A 91 3.24 6.17 -0.54
CA LEU A 91 4.35 5.57 0.20
C LEU A 91 5.68 5.71 -0.56
N ALA A 92 5.68 5.57 -1.89
CA ALA A 92 6.84 5.83 -2.72
C ALA A 92 7.30 7.30 -2.64
N GLU A 93 6.37 8.26 -2.68
CA GLU A 93 6.72 9.69 -2.58
C GLU A 93 7.23 10.06 -1.18
N LEU A 94 6.63 9.51 -0.11
CA LEU A 94 7.15 9.70 1.26
C LEU A 94 8.57 9.14 1.41
N LEU A 95 8.85 7.96 0.84
CA LEU A 95 10.20 7.41 0.84
C LEU A 95 11.17 8.25 0.02
N LYS A 96 10.72 8.78 -1.13
CA LYS A 96 11.51 9.69 -1.97
C LYS A 96 11.87 10.96 -1.18
N ASN A 97 10.92 11.58 -0.49
CA ASN A 97 11.18 12.71 0.40
C ASN A 97 12.17 12.36 1.51
N ALA A 98 12.01 11.17 2.09
CA ALA A 98 12.82 10.73 3.22
C ALA A 98 14.26 10.35 2.86
N THR A 99 14.51 9.94 1.61
CA THR A 99 15.80 9.41 1.14
C THR A 99 16.49 10.32 0.14
N GLY A 100 15.77 11.22 -0.52
CA GLY A 100 16.27 11.97 -1.69
C GLY A 100 16.57 11.08 -2.90
N GLN A 101 16.10 9.83 -2.90
CA GLN A 101 16.32 8.87 -3.98
C GLN A 101 15.12 8.82 -4.91
N GLU A 102 15.36 8.49 -6.18
CA GLU A 102 14.27 8.21 -7.10
C GLU A 102 13.62 6.87 -6.75
N ILE A 103 12.34 6.92 -6.36
CA ILE A 103 11.51 5.77 -6.03
C ILE A 103 10.24 5.90 -6.84
N ARG A 104 9.97 4.89 -7.66
CA ARG A 104 8.78 4.85 -8.53
C ARG A 104 7.87 3.72 -8.10
N PRO A 105 6.53 3.92 -8.12
CA PRO A 105 5.62 2.84 -7.85
C PRO A 105 5.54 1.87 -9.04
N ARG A 106 5.09 0.63 -8.79
CA ARG A 106 4.70 -0.37 -9.80
C ARG A 106 5.81 -0.68 -10.83
N GLN A 107 6.96 -1.10 -10.33
CA GLN A 107 8.10 -1.50 -11.16
C GLN A 107 7.96 -2.96 -11.56
N GLU A 108 8.27 -3.28 -12.82
CA GLU A 108 8.47 -4.66 -13.24
C GLU A 108 9.86 -5.09 -12.76
N VAL A 109 9.92 -6.22 -12.06
CA VAL A 109 11.16 -6.76 -11.49
C VAL A 109 11.27 -8.23 -11.86
N GLN A 110 12.41 -8.61 -12.43
CA GLN A 110 12.67 -9.99 -12.81
C GLN A 110 12.96 -10.84 -11.57
N GLY A 111 12.07 -11.80 -11.31
CA GLY A 111 12.30 -12.86 -10.34
C GLY A 111 12.94 -14.09 -10.99
N PHE A 112 13.13 -15.14 -10.20
CA PHE A 112 13.71 -16.40 -10.69
C PHE A 112 12.81 -17.10 -11.72
N SER A 113 11.50 -17.18 -11.44
CA SER A 113 10.57 -17.93 -12.29
C SER A 113 9.67 -17.05 -13.16
N GLN A 114 9.46 -15.79 -12.77
CA GLN A 114 8.63 -14.85 -13.51
C GLN A 114 9.00 -13.40 -13.22
N THR A 115 8.57 -12.50 -14.10
CA THR A 115 8.55 -11.07 -13.82
C THR A 115 7.41 -10.74 -12.85
N HIS A 116 7.67 -9.89 -11.86
CA HIS A 116 6.68 -9.42 -10.89
C HIS A 116 6.44 -7.93 -11.07
N GLN A 117 5.19 -7.49 -10.95
CA GLN A 117 4.89 -6.07 -10.79
C GLN A 117 4.92 -5.72 -9.30
N ILE A 118 6.00 -5.09 -8.86
CA ILE A 118 6.26 -4.73 -7.46
C ILE A 118 5.80 -3.30 -7.19
N ASP A 119 5.00 -3.12 -6.14
CA ASP A 119 4.41 -1.82 -5.81
C ASP A 119 5.47 -0.75 -5.54
N ILE A 120 6.58 -1.08 -4.86
CA ILE A 120 7.73 -0.19 -4.64
C ILE A 120 9.01 -1.00 -4.82
N ALA A 121 9.88 -0.60 -5.73
CA ALA A 121 11.21 -1.18 -5.87
C ALA A 121 12.28 -0.08 -5.87
N TRP A 122 13.37 -0.30 -5.15
CA TRP A 122 14.54 0.55 -5.17
C TRP A 122 15.83 -0.27 -5.25
N PRO A 123 16.76 0.04 -6.16
CA PRO A 123 16.64 1.02 -7.23
C PRO A 123 15.49 0.68 -8.20
N ALA A 124 14.92 1.69 -8.86
CA ALA A 124 13.81 1.50 -9.81
C ALA A 124 14.33 0.92 -11.13
N ARG A 125 14.56 -0.39 -11.15
CA ARG A 125 15.10 -1.16 -12.29
C ARG A 125 14.54 -2.57 -12.30
N GLU A 126 14.57 -3.19 -13.48
CA GLU A 126 14.07 -4.56 -13.71
C GLU A 126 14.89 -5.61 -12.98
N ASP A 127 16.22 -5.49 -13.04
CA ASP A 127 17.14 -6.43 -12.42
C ASP A 127 17.77 -5.84 -11.16
N ASP A 128 18.07 -6.73 -10.20
CA ASP A 128 18.85 -6.39 -9.02
C ASP A 128 18.28 -5.22 -8.15
N PRO A 129 16.98 -5.16 -7.80
CA PRO A 129 16.57 -4.24 -6.75
C PRO A 129 17.20 -4.62 -5.41
N LEU A 130 17.39 -3.63 -4.55
CA LEU A 130 17.92 -3.81 -3.19
C LEU A 130 16.81 -3.82 -2.13
N VAL A 131 15.70 -3.15 -2.42
CA VAL A 131 14.49 -3.10 -1.59
C VAL A 131 13.27 -3.28 -2.48
N CYS A 132 12.35 -4.12 -2.04
CA CYS A 132 11.03 -4.30 -2.64
C CYS A 132 9.96 -4.21 -1.54
N ALA A 133 8.86 -3.51 -1.79
CA ALA A 133 7.72 -3.47 -0.89
C ALA A 133 6.42 -3.65 -1.67
N GLU A 134 5.53 -4.45 -1.09
CA GLU A 134 4.18 -4.69 -1.59
C GLU A 134 3.18 -3.88 -0.75
N ALA A 135 2.45 -2.99 -1.39
CA ALA A 135 1.48 -2.12 -0.75
C ALA A 135 0.07 -2.68 -0.96
N LYS A 136 -0.65 -2.95 0.12
CA LYS A 136 -2.01 -3.51 0.03
C LYS A 136 -2.97 -2.66 0.84
N VAL A 137 -4.16 -2.44 0.28
CA VAL A 137 -5.29 -1.83 0.98
C VAL A 137 -6.44 -2.81 0.98
N THR A 138 -6.85 -3.29 2.14
CA THR A 138 -7.90 -4.30 2.28
C THR A 138 -9.10 -3.80 3.09
N GLY A 139 -10.18 -4.57 2.98
CA GLY A 139 -11.49 -4.18 3.47
C GLY A 139 -12.24 -3.29 2.48
N GLY A 140 -13.52 -3.12 2.75
CA GLY A 140 -14.40 -2.25 1.98
C GLY A 140 -15.81 -2.25 2.58
N PRO A 141 -16.61 -1.23 2.29
CA PRO A 141 -17.95 -1.13 2.82
C PRO A 141 -18.88 -2.12 2.13
N ALA A 142 -20.08 -2.29 2.69
CA ALA A 142 -21.16 -2.95 1.95
C ALA A 142 -21.64 -2.03 0.82
N TYR A 143 -22.10 -2.62 -0.27
CA TYR A 143 -22.72 -1.93 -1.41
C TYR A 143 -23.65 -2.89 -2.14
N GLY A 144 -24.83 -2.43 -2.56
CA GLY A 144 -25.87 -3.30 -3.12
C GLY A 144 -26.12 -4.55 -2.26
N SER A 145 -26.04 -5.71 -2.88
CA SER A 145 -26.13 -7.02 -2.19
C SER A 145 -24.79 -7.54 -1.63
N THR A 146 -23.68 -6.83 -1.87
CA THR A 146 -22.34 -7.25 -1.43
C THR A 146 -22.11 -6.84 0.01
N ARG A 147 -21.82 -7.83 0.87
CA ARG A 147 -21.50 -7.60 2.28
C ARG A 147 -20.17 -6.85 2.44
N ALA A 148 -20.07 -6.07 3.52
CA ALA A 148 -18.82 -5.42 3.91
C ALA A 148 -17.69 -6.46 4.05
N ARG A 149 -16.51 -6.11 3.55
CA ARG A 149 -15.31 -6.96 3.64
C ARG A 149 -14.41 -6.44 4.76
N GLY A 150 -13.92 -7.38 5.57
CA GLY A 150 -12.95 -7.09 6.61
C GLY A 150 -11.54 -7.04 6.07
N ALA A 151 -10.61 -6.53 6.89
CA ALA A 151 -9.21 -6.45 6.50
C ALA A 151 -8.63 -7.82 6.10
N LEU A 152 -9.08 -8.89 6.75
CA LEU A 152 -8.55 -10.26 6.54
C LEU A 152 -9.27 -11.06 5.45
N SER A 153 -10.32 -10.53 4.82
CA SER A 153 -11.17 -11.31 3.88
C SER A 153 -10.37 -11.98 2.76
N ASP A 154 -9.35 -11.30 2.21
CA ASP A 154 -8.51 -11.81 1.12
C ASP A 154 -7.10 -12.23 1.58
N TRP A 155 -6.84 -12.25 2.90
CA TRP A 155 -5.49 -12.38 3.45
C TRP A 155 -4.79 -13.69 3.05
N SER A 156 -5.51 -14.80 2.96
CA SER A 156 -4.93 -16.09 2.54
C SER A 156 -4.24 -15.98 1.16
N ASN A 157 -4.92 -15.35 0.20
CA ASN A 157 -4.40 -15.18 -1.15
C ASN A 157 -3.25 -14.18 -1.17
N ARG A 158 -3.40 -13.04 -0.47
CA ARG A 158 -2.33 -12.03 -0.35
C ARG A 158 -1.07 -12.57 0.30
N ARG A 159 -1.21 -13.37 1.35
CA ARG A 159 -0.08 -14.05 2.00
C ARG A 159 0.64 -15.01 1.04
N LYS A 160 -0.09 -15.71 0.17
CA LYS A 160 0.51 -16.58 -0.85
C LYS A 160 1.27 -15.79 -1.91
N GLU A 161 0.71 -14.67 -2.37
CA GLU A 161 1.38 -13.75 -3.31
C GLU A 161 2.67 -13.20 -2.69
N LEU A 162 2.59 -12.68 -1.46
CA LEU A 162 3.73 -12.08 -0.75
C LEU A 162 4.88 -13.06 -0.54
N LYS A 163 4.60 -14.27 -0.04
CA LYS A 163 5.65 -15.28 0.18
C LYS A 163 6.31 -15.68 -1.13
N PHE A 164 5.53 -15.76 -2.21
CA PHE A 164 6.00 -16.22 -3.50
C PHE A 164 6.90 -15.16 -4.13
N ALA A 165 6.40 -13.93 -4.25
CA ALA A 165 7.18 -12.80 -4.77
C ALA A 165 8.47 -12.60 -3.99
N ALA A 166 8.43 -12.56 -2.65
CA ALA A 166 9.63 -12.33 -1.84
C ALA A 166 10.70 -13.41 -2.04
N THR A 167 10.30 -14.68 -2.15
CA THR A 167 11.22 -15.80 -2.38
C THR A 167 11.77 -15.76 -3.79
N ASP A 168 10.89 -15.58 -4.78
CA ASP A 168 11.25 -15.61 -6.20
C ASP A 168 12.18 -14.44 -6.59
N LEU A 169 11.97 -13.25 -6.02
CA LEU A 169 12.84 -12.09 -6.20
C LEU A 169 14.26 -12.33 -5.62
N LYS A 170 14.35 -12.86 -4.40
CA LYS A 170 15.65 -13.16 -3.76
C LYS A 170 16.40 -14.27 -4.50
N LEU A 171 15.67 -15.26 -5.04
CA LEU A 171 16.25 -16.29 -5.89
C LEU A 171 16.69 -15.73 -7.24
N GLY A 172 15.92 -14.82 -7.86
CA GLY A 172 16.21 -14.31 -9.21
C GLY A 172 17.54 -13.57 -9.31
N ARG A 173 17.93 -12.88 -8.24
CA ARG A 173 19.25 -12.22 -8.17
C ARG A 173 20.42 -13.20 -8.10
N ARG A 174 20.18 -14.48 -7.83
CA ARG A 174 21.24 -15.49 -7.77
C ARG A 174 21.07 -16.50 -8.89
N LYS A 175 22.19 -16.86 -9.52
CA LYS A 175 22.24 -17.89 -10.56
C LYS A 175 21.88 -19.26 -9.96
N HIS A 176 21.56 -20.22 -10.83
CA HIS A 176 20.97 -21.55 -10.54
C HIS A 176 21.67 -22.37 -9.42
N ASP A 177 22.88 -22.01 -8.99
CA ASP A 177 23.70 -22.75 -8.02
C ASP A 177 23.50 -22.33 -6.55
N THR A 178 22.44 -21.58 -6.23
CA THR A 178 22.20 -21.10 -4.86
C THR A 178 21.86 -22.25 -3.90
N GLN A 179 22.76 -22.56 -2.99
CA GLN A 179 22.49 -23.43 -1.85
C GLN A 179 21.94 -22.61 -0.67
N ILE A 180 20.82 -23.05 -0.09
CA ILE A 180 20.19 -22.45 1.09
C ILE A 180 20.33 -23.41 2.26
N ASP A 181 21.40 -23.25 3.03
CA ASP A 181 21.66 -24.11 4.21
C ASP A 181 20.74 -23.75 5.39
N SER A 182 20.42 -22.47 5.55
CA SER A 182 19.56 -21.96 6.61
C SER A 182 18.59 -20.93 6.06
N TRP A 183 17.32 -21.30 5.99
CA TRP A 183 16.25 -20.42 5.51
C TRP A 183 16.25 -19.07 6.22
N GLY A 184 16.30 -19.07 7.56
CA GLY A 184 16.24 -17.86 8.37
C GLY A 184 17.41 -16.90 8.11
N PHE A 185 18.64 -17.44 8.01
CA PHE A 185 19.82 -16.64 7.69
C PHE A 185 19.78 -16.12 6.25
N TRP A 186 19.46 -17.01 5.31
CA TRP A 186 19.38 -16.69 3.88
C TRP A 186 18.36 -15.58 3.63
N ARG A 187 17.12 -15.72 4.11
CA ARG A 187 16.07 -14.72 3.83
C ARG A 187 16.45 -13.32 4.34
N ARG A 188 17.16 -13.22 5.47
CA ARG A 188 17.52 -11.94 6.10
C ARG A 188 18.73 -11.26 5.45
N SER A 189 19.59 -12.04 4.81
CA SER A 189 20.83 -11.55 4.19
C SER A 189 20.74 -11.43 2.68
N ALA A 190 19.88 -12.21 2.03
CA ALA A 190 19.69 -12.19 0.58
C ALA A 190 18.87 -10.94 0.17
N PRO A 191 19.39 -10.11 -0.74
CA PRO A 191 18.62 -9.04 -1.33
C PRO A 191 17.66 -9.55 -2.44
N PRO A 192 16.59 -8.79 -2.77
CA PRO A 192 16.19 -7.54 -2.12
C PRO A 192 15.68 -7.75 -0.68
N ALA A 193 15.75 -6.71 0.15
CA ALA A 193 14.96 -6.66 1.38
C ALA A 193 13.49 -6.46 1.01
N THR A 194 12.60 -7.29 1.57
CA THR A 194 11.19 -7.41 1.14
C THR A 194 10.24 -6.99 2.24
N TYR A 195 9.24 -6.16 1.91
CA TYR A 195 8.31 -5.58 2.88
C TYR A 195 6.86 -5.75 2.47
N ILE A 196 5.96 -5.78 3.47
CA ILE A 196 4.53 -5.53 3.27
C ILE A 196 4.13 -4.21 3.91
N LEU A 197 3.45 -3.34 3.18
CA LEU A 197 2.88 -2.10 3.70
C LEU A 197 1.36 -2.19 3.57
N TRP A 198 0.62 -2.19 4.68
CA TRP A 198 -0.78 -2.59 4.71
C TRP A 198 -1.70 -1.53 5.31
N GLY A 199 -2.61 -1.02 4.48
CA GLY A 199 -3.79 -0.29 4.91
C GLY A 199 -4.98 -1.22 5.19
N ALA A 200 -5.45 -1.27 6.43
CA ALA A 200 -6.48 -2.20 6.89
C ALA A 200 -7.74 -1.47 7.37
N ARG A 201 -8.81 -1.49 6.57
CA ARG A 201 -10.15 -1.09 7.03
C ARG A 201 -10.75 -2.20 7.88
N LEU A 202 -10.97 -1.93 9.16
CA LEU A 202 -11.55 -2.85 10.12
C LEU A 202 -13.08 -2.73 10.15
N ARG A 203 -13.75 -3.88 10.13
CA ARG A 203 -15.17 -3.98 10.52
C ARG A 203 -15.33 -3.90 12.05
N PRO A 204 -16.56 -3.68 12.56
CA PRO A 204 -16.80 -3.68 14.01
C PRO A 204 -16.35 -4.96 14.72
N ASP A 205 -16.40 -6.11 14.06
CA ASP A 205 -15.98 -7.42 14.58
C ASP A 205 -14.51 -7.75 14.33
N ASP A 206 -13.80 -6.96 13.52
CA ASP A 206 -12.38 -7.15 13.25
C ASP A 206 -11.54 -6.64 14.43
N ARG A 207 -10.56 -7.45 14.84
CA ARG A 207 -9.63 -7.17 15.95
C ARG A 207 -8.25 -6.83 15.38
N ILE A 208 -7.68 -5.68 15.76
CA ILE A 208 -6.37 -5.24 15.26
C ILE A 208 -5.27 -6.24 15.61
N GLU A 209 -5.37 -6.91 16.77
CA GLU A 209 -4.48 -7.96 17.24
C GLU A 209 -4.47 -9.17 16.30
N ARG A 210 -5.57 -9.44 15.60
CA ARG A 210 -5.59 -10.51 14.60
C ARG A 210 -4.82 -10.10 13.34
N VAL A 211 -4.93 -8.83 12.94
CA VAL A 211 -4.22 -8.28 11.77
C VAL A 211 -2.71 -8.24 12.04
N THR A 212 -2.29 -7.71 13.19
CA THR A 212 -0.86 -7.64 13.57
C THR A 212 -0.23 -9.02 13.62
N ARG A 213 -0.87 -10.00 14.29
CA ARG A 213 -0.39 -11.39 14.32
C ARG A 213 -0.24 -12.03 12.94
N GLN A 214 -1.06 -11.65 11.97
CA GLN A 214 -0.89 -12.14 10.60
C GLN A 214 0.36 -11.56 9.94
N VAL A 215 0.62 -10.27 10.13
CA VAL A 215 1.84 -9.61 9.62
C VAL A 215 3.08 -10.17 10.29
N GLU A 216 3.08 -10.30 11.62
CA GLU A 216 4.21 -10.89 12.37
C GLU A 216 4.57 -12.28 11.85
N ARG A 217 3.58 -13.12 11.56
CA ARG A 217 3.83 -14.46 11.02
C ARG A 217 4.49 -14.43 9.65
N VAL A 218 4.03 -13.56 8.74
CA VAL A 218 4.61 -13.48 7.39
C VAL A 218 6.00 -12.82 7.42
N VAL A 219 6.22 -11.82 8.28
CA VAL A 219 7.53 -11.18 8.49
C VAL A 219 8.51 -12.12 9.19
N GLY A 220 8.08 -12.85 10.22
CA GLY A 220 8.91 -13.82 10.91
C GLY A 220 9.39 -14.96 10.02
N THR A 221 8.67 -15.25 8.93
CA THR A 221 8.92 -16.41 8.08
C THR A 221 9.46 -16.05 6.69
N TYR A 222 8.95 -15.02 6.01
CA TYR A 222 9.21 -14.78 4.59
C TYR A 222 9.74 -13.39 4.26
N LEU A 223 9.28 -12.36 4.97
CA LEU A 223 9.64 -10.97 4.67
C LEU A 223 10.74 -10.44 5.61
N ASP A 224 11.26 -9.27 5.29
CA ASP A 224 12.25 -8.57 6.10
C ASP A 224 11.61 -7.55 7.06
N GLY A 225 10.43 -7.03 6.74
CA GLY A 225 9.65 -6.15 7.61
C GLY A 225 8.20 -5.97 7.16
N GLY A 226 7.43 -5.25 7.96
CA GLY A 226 6.03 -4.97 7.65
C GLY A 226 5.52 -3.73 8.37
N GLY A 227 4.67 -2.95 7.69
CA GLY A 227 4.03 -1.74 8.22
C GLY A 227 2.52 -1.84 8.10
N ILE A 228 1.81 -1.38 9.13
CA ILE A 228 0.35 -1.41 9.23
C ILE A 228 -0.15 -0.01 9.56
N VAL A 229 -1.16 0.42 8.81
CA VAL A 229 -2.10 1.45 9.24
C VAL A 229 -3.49 0.85 9.21
N ALA A 230 -4.25 1.02 10.29
CA ALA A 230 -5.60 0.49 10.41
C ALA A 230 -6.58 1.60 10.76
N TRP A 231 -7.81 1.46 10.31
CA TRP A 231 -8.88 2.41 10.60
C TRP A 231 -10.23 1.74 10.67
N ARG A 232 -11.20 2.43 11.27
CA ARG A 232 -12.60 2.00 11.35
C ARG A 232 -13.52 3.20 11.24
N THR A 233 -14.79 2.94 10.91
CA THR A 233 -15.81 3.99 10.94
C THR A 233 -15.82 4.67 12.31
N SER A 234 -15.81 6.00 12.30
CA SER A 234 -15.87 6.82 13.51
C SER A 234 -17.17 6.58 14.28
N SER A 235 -17.19 6.89 15.57
CA SER A 235 -18.37 6.64 16.42
C SER A 235 -19.60 7.45 15.99
N ASP A 236 -19.40 8.62 15.37
CA ASP A 236 -20.46 9.46 14.81
C ASP A 236 -20.90 9.02 13.39
N GLY A 237 -20.19 8.06 12.78
CA GLY A 237 -20.48 7.58 11.43
C GLY A 237 -20.16 8.59 10.32
N ALA A 238 -19.46 9.70 10.63
CA ALA A 238 -19.17 10.77 9.68
C ALA A 238 -17.80 10.62 8.98
N GLY A 239 -16.97 9.65 9.40
CA GLY A 239 -15.64 9.47 8.84
C GLY A 239 -14.95 8.17 9.28
N TYR A 240 -13.61 8.22 9.26
CA TYR A 240 -12.75 7.15 9.71
C TYR A 240 -11.80 7.63 10.81
N ASP A 241 -11.73 6.83 11.88
CA ASP A 241 -10.74 7.00 12.94
C ASP A 241 -9.60 6.00 12.73
N ALA A 242 -8.37 6.47 12.92
CA ALA A 242 -7.22 5.60 13.00
C ALA A 242 -7.36 4.66 14.22
N VAL A 243 -7.02 3.38 14.01
CA VAL A 243 -7.00 2.39 15.08
C VAL A 243 -5.54 2.18 15.49
N PRO A 244 -5.15 2.52 16.73
CA PRO A 244 -3.79 2.34 17.19
C PRO A 244 -3.43 0.85 17.21
N LEU A 245 -2.16 0.56 16.93
CA LEU A 245 -1.64 -0.79 17.08
C LEU A 245 -1.54 -1.16 18.58
N PRO A 246 -1.63 -2.44 18.93
CA PRO A 246 -1.22 -2.94 20.24
C PRO A 246 0.20 -2.52 20.61
N ALA A 247 0.48 -2.36 21.90
CA ALA A 247 1.78 -1.87 22.40
C ALA A 247 2.97 -2.77 21.98
N ASP A 248 2.76 -4.08 21.93
CA ASP A 248 3.75 -5.08 21.51
C ASP A 248 3.95 -5.12 19.98
N ALA A 249 3.05 -4.50 19.20
CA ALA A 249 3.09 -4.46 17.75
C ALA A 249 3.44 -3.05 17.19
N GLN A 250 3.90 -2.11 18.03
CA GLN A 250 4.24 -0.74 17.58
C GLN A 250 5.37 -0.71 16.54
N SER A 251 6.27 -1.70 16.59
CA SER A 251 7.33 -1.89 15.57
C SER A 251 6.78 -2.22 14.18
N LEU A 252 5.50 -2.61 14.08
CA LEU A 252 4.80 -2.84 12.82
C LEU A 252 4.00 -1.62 12.35
N SER A 253 4.16 -0.45 12.95
CA SER A 253 3.51 0.75 12.42
C SER A 253 4.05 1.07 11.02
N LEU A 254 3.21 1.70 10.20
CA LEU A 254 3.61 2.10 8.85
C LEU A 254 4.82 3.04 8.87
N ASP A 255 4.90 3.96 9.83
CA ASP A 255 6.02 4.89 9.98
C ASP A 255 7.32 4.18 10.37
N GLU A 256 7.27 3.15 11.22
CA GLU A 256 8.44 2.34 11.53
C GLU A 256 8.95 1.58 10.30
N ALA A 257 8.05 0.99 9.51
CA ALA A 257 8.43 0.30 8.28
C ALA A 257 9.05 1.24 7.24
N LEU A 258 8.47 2.44 7.05
CA LEU A 258 9.03 3.46 6.17
C LEU A 258 10.42 3.91 6.65
N ARG A 259 10.61 4.06 7.96
CA ARG A 259 11.91 4.40 8.55
C ARG A 259 12.94 3.30 8.31
N GLU A 260 12.55 2.03 8.48
CA GLU A 260 13.45 0.91 8.22
C GLU A 260 13.89 0.87 6.75
N ILE A 261 12.94 1.02 5.82
CA ILE A 261 13.22 1.09 4.37
C ILE A 261 14.17 2.26 4.07
N LYS A 262 13.88 3.45 4.59
CA LYS A 262 14.75 4.64 4.47
C LYS A 262 16.16 4.33 4.95
N THR A 263 16.32 3.74 6.14
CA THR A 263 17.63 3.39 6.69
C THR A 263 18.39 2.42 5.77
N ARG A 264 17.70 1.44 5.17
CA ARG A 264 18.35 0.51 4.23
C ARG A 264 18.79 1.19 2.94
N ILE A 265 17.95 2.03 2.36
CA ILE A 265 18.27 2.81 1.17
C ILE A 265 19.50 3.70 1.45
N ASN A 266 19.47 4.45 2.55
CA ASN A 266 20.55 5.39 2.89
C ASN A 266 21.89 4.71 3.22
N ARG A 267 21.88 3.42 3.63
CA ARG A 267 23.11 2.63 3.79
C ARG A 267 23.76 2.25 2.45
N GLN A 268 22.97 2.21 1.38
CA GLN A 268 23.42 1.80 0.04
C GLN A 268 23.76 3.00 -0.83
N ALA A 269 23.04 4.11 -0.69
CA ALA A 269 23.30 5.37 -1.38
C ALA A 269 22.93 6.55 -0.48
N ALA A 270 23.84 7.52 -0.34
CA ALA A 270 23.52 8.77 0.37
C ALA A 270 22.43 9.57 -0.38
N PRO A 271 21.71 10.49 0.29
CA PRO A 271 20.69 11.28 -0.38
C PRO A 271 21.20 12.00 -1.63
N GLY A 272 20.46 11.88 -2.73
CA GLY A 272 20.81 12.47 -4.03
C GLY A 272 21.96 11.80 -4.80
N GLN A 273 22.63 10.79 -4.23
CA GLN A 273 23.62 9.99 -4.95
C GLN A 273 22.93 8.91 -5.80
N PRO A 274 23.48 8.55 -6.97
CA PRO A 274 22.94 7.47 -7.76
C PRO A 274 22.97 6.14 -6.98
N PRO A 275 22.02 5.24 -7.23
CA PRO A 275 22.06 3.90 -6.65
C PRO A 275 23.30 3.14 -7.11
N PRO A 276 23.77 2.14 -6.33
CA PRO A 276 24.88 1.29 -6.76
C PRO A 276 24.54 0.56 -8.07
N PRO A 277 25.55 0.30 -8.92
CA PRO A 277 25.33 -0.42 -10.17
C PRO A 277 24.80 -1.83 -9.91
N PRO A 278 24.10 -2.44 -10.89
CA PRO A 278 23.68 -3.83 -10.78
C PRO A 278 24.87 -4.76 -10.53
N GLN A 279 24.73 -5.72 -9.63
CA GLN A 279 25.70 -6.81 -9.47
C GLN A 279 25.49 -7.87 -10.57
N ALA A 280 26.58 -8.28 -11.22
CA ALA A 280 26.59 -9.24 -12.34
C ALA A 280 26.57 -10.73 -11.91
#